data_AF-A0A1J5EDX7-F1
#
_entry.id   AF-A0A1J5EDX7-F1
#
_cell.length_a   1.000
_cell.length_b   1.000
_cell.length_c   1.000
_cell.angle_alpha   90.00
_cell.angle_beta   90.00
_cell.angle_gamma   90.00
#
_symmetry.space_group_name_H-M   'P 1'
#
loop_
_entity.id
_entity.type
_entity.pdbx_description
1 polymer ?
#
loop_
_entity_poly.entity_id
_entity_poly.type
_entity_poly.pdbx_seq_one_letter_code
_entity_poly.pdbx_strand_id
1 'polypeptide(L)'
;MTRFRPICMVTDPRYLKHDTGGVAHPESPARLRAIAEKLKNGPLAAVLSVVAPRRAERGWITACHSEDYLFRLEEAALSGRAFVDHPDNQICFDSFDIAQLAAGAGPVGIDRLEDGHDKLVFCSVRPPGHHAEPALALGFCLLNNVGIAARYWQSRYGRKKIAIIDWDAHHGNGIQTLFEEDPDILYISIHEHPTFSFPGTGYAEECGIGRGAGTLLNIPLPPGADDELVLRAMTHQIMPAMDRFQPEALIVAAGFDGHALDDMSGLSYSTALYGQLGIHMAAMARKHCQGRLLSILEGGYHLEALAASVEQYCCPTVTQGRNIMYVTSHMTTPALTIPPGTLLAEARQLLQEHHFRHLPVVDDEGHLMGMVTDRDLRSALPSSVLADEEDSKRATQLGETTVREIMSHPHYFLTSISTLDDALYLFDKTNVGALPVIASDNRVTGILAIKNLLSAYKKLFGLGERGSALVAVEDDSKPKPLTRLVRVLENHEIRFTRLIRTDQEADGRPRTIYLRVHTFNMTAVHQALREAGFRLALPTHKNPPDPTDPTDASPAPHHS
;
A
#
# COMPACT_ATOMS: atom_id res chain seq x y z
N MET A 1 -17.53 15.74 -8.56
CA MET A 1 -16.55 14.72 -8.96
C MET A 1 -16.03 14.05 -7.70
N THR A 2 -16.40 12.78 -7.52
CA THR A 2 -16.10 11.95 -6.35
C THR A 2 -14.59 11.77 -6.17
N ARG A 3 -14.08 12.02 -4.96
CA ARG A 3 -12.65 11.88 -4.59
C ARG A 3 -12.16 10.43 -4.55
N PHE A 4 -13.03 9.46 -4.84
CA PHE A 4 -12.71 8.05 -4.93
C PHE A 4 -13.04 7.58 -6.33
N ARG A 5 -12.01 7.16 -7.09
CA ARG A 5 -12.24 6.43 -8.33
C ARG A 5 -12.63 5.01 -7.97
N PRO A 6 -13.70 4.46 -8.56
CA PRO A 6 -14.09 3.09 -8.31
C PRO A 6 -12.96 2.14 -8.71
N ILE A 7 -12.81 1.06 -7.94
CA ILE A 7 -11.96 -0.08 -8.32
C ILE A 7 -12.86 -1.01 -9.10
N CYS A 8 -12.53 -1.22 -10.38
CA CYS A 8 -13.26 -2.17 -11.21
C CYS A 8 -12.72 -3.58 -10.98
N MET A 9 -13.58 -4.45 -10.49
CA MET A 9 -13.33 -5.87 -10.29
C MET A 9 -14.05 -6.65 -11.39
N VAL A 10 -13.31 -7.37 -12.23
CA VAL A 10 -13.89 -8.28 -13.21
C VAL A 10 -13.95 -9.67 -12.58
N THR A 11 -15.16 -10.17 -12.29
CA THR A 11 -15.35 -11.49 -11.68
C THR A 11 -16.75 -12.05 -11.93
N ASP A 12 -16.93 -13.37 -11.79
CA ASP A 12 -18.21 -14.06 -12.04
C ASP A 12 -18.41 -15.28 -11.12
N PRO A 13 -19.62 -15.50 -10.57
CA PRO A 13 -19.93 -16.72 -9.81
C PRO A 13 -19.74 -18.03 -10.61
N ARG A 14 -19.78 -17.98 -11.96
CA ARG A 14 -19.55 -19.16 -12.81
C ARG A 14 -18.16 -19.76 -12.60
N TYR A 15 -17.16 -18.98 -12.20
CA TYR A 15 -15.83 -19.49 -11.87
C TYR A 15 -15.83 -20.59 -10.80
N LEU A 16 -16.85 -20.63 -9.94
CA LEU A 16 -16.99 -21.65 -8.90
C LEU A 16 -17.37 -23.04 -9.43
N LYS A 17 -17.74 -23.14 -10.72
CA LYS A 17 -18.10 -24.41 -11.38
C LYS A 17 -16.91 -25.23 -11.85
N HIS A 18 -15.74 -24.61 -11.99
CA HIS A 18 -14.50 -25.33 -12.25
C HIS A 18 -14.10 -26.09 -10.97
N ASP A 19 -14.57 -27.32 -10.84
CA ASP A 19 -14.30 -28.17 -9.69
C ASP A 19 -12.97 -28.92 -9.91
N THR A 20 -12.04 -28.71 -9.01
CA THR A 20 -10.67 -29.26 -9.00
C THR A 20 -10.57 -30.43 -8.02
N GLY A 21 -11.63 -31.23 -7.90
CA GLY A 21 -11.64 -32.45 -7.07
C GLY A 21 -11.93 -32.22 -5.59
N GLY A 22 -12.59 -31.11 -5.23
CA GLY A 22 -13.03 -30.82 -3.86
C GLY A 22 -12.01 -30.07 -2.97
N VAL A 23 -12.21 -30.16 -1.65
CA VAL A 23 -11.55 -29.28 -0.65
C VAL A 23 -10.06 -29.52 -0.42
N ALA A 24 -9.49 -30.61 -0.94
CA ALA A 24 -8.08 -30.94 -0.74
C ALA A 24 -7.15 -30.24 -1.73
N HIS A 25 -7.70 -29.72 -2.84
CA HIS A 25 -6.90 -29.06 -3.87
C HIS A 25 -6.64 -27.58 -3.50
N PRO A 26 -5.39 -27.09 -3.53
CA PRO A 26 -5.07 -25.71 -3.18
C PRO A 26 -5.79 -24.69 -4.08
N GLU A 27 -5.75 -24.90 -5.40
CA GLU A 27 -6.52 -24.10 -6.35
C GLU A 27 -8.00 -24.50 -6.24
N SER A 28 -8.81 -23.69 -5.57
CA SER A 28 -10.21 -24.02 -5.28
C SER A 28 -11.14 -22.81 -5.37
N PRO A 29 -12.46 -23.02 -5.51
CA PRO A 29 -13.46 -21.96 -5.48
C PRO A 29 -13.43 -21.09 -4.20
N ALA A 30 -12.86 -21.60 -3.10
CA ALA A 30 -12.76 -20.87 -1.84
C ALA A 30 -11.90 -19.60 -1.96
N ARG A 31 -10.90 -19.60 -2.84
CA ARG A 31 -10.02 -18.44 -3.12
C ARG A 31 -10.82 -17.21 -3.51
N LEU A 32 -11.70 -17.35 -4.52
CA LEU A 32 -12.54 -16.23 -4.99
C LEU A 32 -13.61 -15.84 -3.97
N ARG A 33 -14.14 -16.80 -3.19
CA ARG A 33 -15.10 -16.50 -2.11
C ARG A 33 -14.45 -15.63 -1.03
N ALA A 34 -13.24 -15.99 -0.58
CA ALA A 34 -12.51 -15.25 0.44
C ALA A 34 -12.22 -13.81 -0.01
N ILE A 35 -11.74 -13.61 -1.25
CA ILE A 35 -11.53 -12.29 -1.83
C ILE A 35 -12.86 -11.50 -1.87
N ALA A 36 -13.91 -12.10 -2.39
CA ALA A 36 -15.21 -11.43 -2.53
C ALA A 36 -15.79 -11.03 -1.17
N GLU A 37 -15.70 -11.88 -0.16
CA GLU A 37 -16.17 -11.59 1.20
C GLU A 37 -15.35 -10.46 1.84
N LYS A 38 -14.03 -10.51 1.74
CA LYS A 38 -13.15 -9.46 2.30
C LYS A 38 -13.46 -8.11 1.66
N LEU A 39 -13.50 -8.03 0.33
CA LEU A 39 -13.72 -6.76 -0.38
C LEU A 39 -15.13 -6.18 -0.16
N LYS A 40 -16.15 -7.04 -0.02
CA LYS A 40 -17.54 -6.61 0.28
C LYS A 40 -17.72 -6.10 1.71
N ASN A 41 -16.94 -6.62 2.65
CA ASN A 41 -17.04 -6.27 4.07
C ASN A 41 -15.95 -5.27 4.52
N GLY A 42 -14.96 -5.02 3.67
CA GLY A 42 -13.82 -4.17 3.94
C GLY A 42 -14.00 -2.71 3.49
N PRO A 43 -12.96 -1.86 3.71
CA PRO A 43 -12.96 -0.45 3.36
C PRO A 43 -13.21 -0.15 1.86
N LEU A 44 -12.98 -1.12 0.97
CA LEU A 44 -13.16 -0.95 -0.47
C LEU A 44 -14.61 -1.15 -0.94
N ALA A 45 -15.51 -1.66 -0.08
CA ALA A 45 -16.88 -2.00 -0.44
C ALA A 45 -17.66 -0.83 -1.09
N ALA A 46 -17.46 0.39 -0.59
CA ALA A 46 -18.14 1.59 -1.09
C ALA A 46 -17.66 2.07 -2.47
N VAL A 47 -16.51 1.58 -2.93
CA VAL A 47 -15.86 2.01 -4.19
C VAL A 47 -15.65 0.84 -5.15
N LEU A 48 -16.11 -0.36 -4.81
CA LEU A 48 -16.01 -1.54 -5.63
C LEU A 48 -17.08 -1.51 -6.73
N SER A 49 -16.66 -1.55 -7.99
CA SER A 49 -17.54 -1.82 -9.13
C SER A 49 -17.26 -3.23 -9.62
N VAL A 50 -18.31 -4.05 -9.79
CA VAL A 50 -18.17 -5.43 -10.27
C VAL A 50 -18.69 -5.53 -11.70
N VAL A 51 -17.87 -6.12 -12.58
CA VAL A 51 -18.17 -6.32 -14.00
C VAL A 51 -18.06 -7.80 -14.33
N ALA A 52 -19.02 -8.32 -15.09
CA ALA A 52 -18.96 -9.69 -15.54
C ALA A 52 -17.98 -9.85 -16.72
N PRO A 53 -17.16 -10.91 -16.74
CA PRO A 53 -16.34 -11.29 -17.88
C PRO A 53 -17.19 -11.83 -19.03
N ARG A 54 -16.59 -11.93 -20.22
CA ARG A 54 -17.11 -12.70 -21.36
C ARG A 54 -16.15 -13.82 -21.71
N ARG A 55 -16.61 -14.83 -22.46
CA ARG A 55 -15.70 -15.87 -22.95
C ARG A 55 -14.72 -15.27 -23.95
N ALA A 56 -13.45 -15.66 -23.88
CA ALA A 56 -12.46 -15.32 -24.88
C ALA A 56 -12.86 -15.89 -26.24
N GLU A 57 -12.80 -15.06 -27.27
CA GLU A 57 -13.05 -15.51 -28.64
C GLU A 57 -11.89 -16.41 -29.10
N ARG A 58 -12.20 -17.42 -29.94
CA ARG A 58 -11.22 -18.42 -30.38
C ARG A 58 -9.94 -17.80 -30.92
N GLY A 59 -10.06 -16.74 -31.73
CA GLY A 59 -8.92 -16.04 -32.33
C GLY A 59 -7.94 -15.43 -31.32
N TRP A 60 -8.40 -15.02 -30.13
CA TRP A 60 -7.49 -14.51 -29.09
C TRP A 60 -6.78 -15.65 -28.36
N ILE A 61 -7.49 -16.76 -28.14
CA ILE A 61 -6.91 -17.94 -27.51
C ILE A 61 -5.83 -18.54 -28.42
N THR A 62 -6.11 -18.65 -29.73
CA THR A 62 -5.17 -19.20 -30.73
C THR A 62 -4.00 -18.27 -31.04
N ALA A 63 -4.00 -17.03 -30.51
CA ALA A 63 -2.83 -16.16 -30.54
C ALA A 63 -1.78 -16.54 -29.49
N CYS A 64 -2.15 -17.39 -28.53
CA CYS A 64 -1.26 -17.89 -27.47
C CYS A 64 -1.16 -19.42 -27.48
N HIS A 65 -2.19 -20.13 -27.92
CA HIS A 65 -2.26 -21.58 -27.83
C HIS A 65 -2.44 -22.24 -29.20
N SER A 66 -1.89 -23.43 -29.37
CA SER A 66 -2.09 -24.23 -30.58
C SER A 66 -3.52 -24.77 -30.65
N GLU A 67 -4.06 -24.88 -31.86
CA GLU A 67 -5.40 -25.46 -32.08
C GLU A 67 -5.49 -26.89 -31.53
N ASP A 68 -4.46 -27.70 -31.74
CA ASP A 68 -4.38 -29.09 -31.25
C ASP A 68 -4.47 -29.18 -29.72
N TYR A 69 -3.84 -28.26 -29.00
CA TYR A 69 -3.95 -28.19 -27.55
C TYR A 69 -5.37 -27.84 -27.11
N LEU A 70 -6.01 -26.87 -27.77
CA LEU A 70 -7.37 -26.48 -27.43
C LEU A 70 -8.37 -27.62 -27.67
N PHE A 71 -8.22 -28.38 -28.76
CA PHE A 71 -9.03 -29.58 -29.00
C PHE A 71 -8.83 -30.62 -27.90
N ARG A 72 -7.58 -30.91 -27.52
CA ARG A 72 -7.26 -31.87 -26.47
C ARG A 72 -7.81 -31.46 -25.10
N LEU A 73 -7.73 -30.17 -24.76
CA LEU A 73 -8.27 -29.63 -23.52
C LEU A 73 -9.80 -29.75 -23.48
N GLU A 74 -10.48 -29.38 -24.57
CA GLU A 74 -11.93 -29.48 -24.71
C GLU A 74 -12.41 -30.94 -24.65
N GLU A 75 -11.75 -31.84 -25.38
CA GLU A 75 -12.04 -33.27 -25.36
C GLU A 75 -11.86 -33.86 -23.96
N ALA A 76 -10.77 -33.50 -23.25
CA ALA A 76 -10.50 -33.99 -21.91
C ALA A 76 -11.61 -33.59 -20.92
N ALA A 77 -12.08 -32.34 -20.98
CA ALA A 77 -13.18 -31.85 -20.15
C ALA A 77 -14.50 -32.55 -20.49
N LEU A 78 -14.85 -32.63 -21.79
CA LEU A 78 -16.11 -33.25 -22.25
C LEU A 78 -16.16 -34.75 -21.98
N SER A 79 -15.02 -35.43 -22.02
CA SER A 79 -14.91 -36.87 -21.73
C SER A 79 -14.90 -37.19 -20.23
N GLY A 80 -14.97 -36.17 -19.37
CA GLY A 80 -14.97 -36.34 -17.92
C GLY A 80 -13.64 -36.85 -17.35
N ARG A 81 -12.51 -36.51 -17.97
CA ARG A 81 -11.20 -36.80 -17.38
C ARG A 81 -11.03 -36.01 -16.08
N ALA A 82 -10.30 -36.57 -15.12
CA ALA A 82 -10.05 -35.92 -13.83
C ALA A 82 -8.99 -34.80 -13.93
N PHE A 83 -8.07 -34.88 -14.89
CA PHE A 83 -7.02 -33.89 -15.12
C PHE A 83 -6.60 -33.87 -16.59
N VAL A 84 -5.83 -32.86 -16.98
CA VAL A 84 -5.20 -32.72 -18.31
C VAL A 84 -3.71 -32.46 -18.18
N ASP A 85 -2.89 -33.20 -18.94
CA ASP A 85 -1.42 -33.14 -19.01
C ASP A 85 -0.67 -33.47 -17.70
N HIS A 86 -1.01 -32.85 -16.58
CA HIS A 86 -0.45 -33.08 -15.25
C HIS A 86 -1.56 -33.31 -14.21
N PRO A 87 -1.39 -34.20 -13.21
CA PRO A 87 -2.39 -34.44 -12.17
C PRO A 87 -2.81 -33.21 -11.36
N ASP A 88 -1.95 -32.20 -11.28
CA ASP A 88 -2.26 -30.92 -10.62
C ASP A 88 -3.28 -30.09 -11.41
N ASN A 89 -3.38 -30.28 -12.72
CA ASN A 89 -4.35 -29.57 -13.56
C ASN A 89 -5.69 -30.33 -13.56
N GLN A 90 -6.29 -30.43 -12.38
CA GLN A 90 -7.58 -31.10 -12.22
C GLN A 90 -8.66 -30.35 -12.98
N ILE A 91 -9.53 -31.09 -13.66
CA ILE A 91 -10.61 -30.55 -14.47
C ILE A 91 -11.93 -31.27 -14.20
N CYS A 92 -13.02 -30.59 -14.55
CA CYS A 92 -14.37 -31.12 -14.60
C CYS A 92 -14.99 -30.78 -15.96
N PHE A 93 -16.24 -31.19 -16.16
CA PHE A 93 -16.99 -30.91 -17.38
C PHE A 93 -17.06 -29.43 -17.74
N ASP A 94 -17.21 -28.54 -16.75
CA ASP A 94 -17.30 -27.09 -16.97
C ASP A 94 -15.92 -26.43 -17.23
N SER A 95 -14.79 -27.11 -17.01
CA SER A 95 -13.46 -26.50 -16.98
C SER A 95 -13.09 -25.72 -18.24
N PHE A 96 -13.37 -26.28 -19.42
CA PHE A 96 -13.00 -25.61 -20.68
C PHE A 96 -13.75 -24.29 -20.85
N ASP A 97 -15.06 -24.31 -20.63
CA ASP A 97 -15.93 -23.12 -20.69
C ASP A 97 -15.54 -22.07 -19.64
N ILE A 98 -15.14 -22.50 -18.44
CA ILE A 98 -14.71 -21.62 -17.36
C ILE A 98 -13.31 -21.05 -17.63
N ALA A 99 -12.39 -21.83 -18.20
CA ALA A 99 -11.08 -21.32 -18.63
C ALA A 99 -11.23 -20.26 -19.72
N GLN A 100 -12.13 -20.45 -20.69
CA GLN A 100 -12.46 -19.41 -21.68
C GLN A 100 -13.03 -18.15 -21.03
N LEU A 101 -13.84 -18.30 -19.97
CA LEU A 101 -14.39 -17.17 -19.22
C LEU A 101 -13.29 -16.41 -18.47
N ALA A 102 -12.36 -17.12 -17.85
CA ALA A 102 -11.20 -16.54 -17.15
C ALA A 102 -10.30 -15.76 -18.12
N ALA A 103 -9.99 -16.37 -19.27
CA ALA A 103 -9.19 -15.75 -20.32
C ALA A 103 -9.84 -14.49 -20.92
N GLY A 104 -11.18 -14.42 -20.94
CA GLY A 104 -11.91 -13.25 -21.44
C GLY A 104 -12.13 -12.14 -20.41
N ALA A 105 -11.75 -12.33 -19.15
CA ALA A 105 -11.79 -11.26 -18.13
C ALA A 105 -10.81 -10.12 -18.43
N GLY A 106 -9.59 -10.47 -18.85
CA GLY A 106 -8.57 -9.51 -19.26
C GLY A 106 -9.06 -8.57 -20.36
N PRO A 107 -9.53 -9.09 -21.52
CA PRO A 107 -10.16 -8.30 -22.58
C PRO A 107 -11.26 -7.35 -22.10
N VAL A 108 -12.17 -7.80 -21.23
CA VAL A 108 -13.21 -6.93 -20.64
C VAL A 108 -12.60 -5.81 -19.81
N GLY A 109 -11.58 -6.12 -19.01
CA GLY A 109 -10.85 -5.10 -18.25
C GLY A 109 -10.14 -4.09 -19.13
N ILE A 110 -9.52 -4.55 -20.21
CA ILE A 110 -8.84 -3.71 -21.20
C ILE A 110 -9.81 -2.73 -21.86
N ASP A 111 -10.99 -3.21 -22.27
CA ASP A 111 -12.03 -2.36 -22.85
C ASP A 111 -12.39 -1.21 -21.89
N ARG A 112 -12.55 -1.50 -20.60
CA ARG A 112 -12.84 -0.47 -19.58
C ARG A 112 -11.70 0.54 -19.38
N LEU A 113 -10.45 0.10 -19.48
CA LEU A 113 -9.28 0.97 -19.37
C LEU A 113 -9.13 1.89 -20.58
N GLU A 114 -9.36 1.37 -21.79
CA GLU A 114 -9.22 2.12 -23.04
C GLU A 114 -10.41 3.06 -23.29
N ASP A 115 -11.63 2.65 -22.92
CA ASP A 115 -12.82 3.51 -22.96
C ASP A 115 -12.78 4.65 -21.92
N GLY A 116 -11.78 4.64 -21.03
CA GLY A 116 -11.57 5.66 -20.01
C GLY A 116 -12.56 5.58 -18.84
N HIS A 117 -13.34 4.51 -18.75
CA HIS A 117 -14.22 4.23 -17.62
C HIS A 117 -13.43 4.00 -16.34
N ASP A 118 -12.28 3.32 -16.45
CA ASP A 118 -11.45 2.93 -15.33
C ASP A 118 -9.96 3.21 -15.61
N LYS A 119 -9.16 3.24 -14.55
CA LYS A 119 -7.68 3.32 -14.64
C LYS A 119 -6.98 2.13 -14.00
N LEU A 120 -7.69 1.41 -13.13
CA LEU A 120 -7.20 0.19 -12.51
C LEU A 120 -8.33 -0.82 -12.59
N VAL A 121 -8.03 -1.97 -13.20
CA VAL A 121 -8.93 -3.11 -13.24
C VAL A 121 -8.23 -4.31 -12.63
N PHE A 122 -8.88 -4.96 -11.67
CA PHE A 122 -8.44 -6.23 -11.11
C PHE A 122 -9.36 -7.35 -11.59
N CYS A 123 -8.82 -8.39 -12.21
CA CYS A 123 -9.56 -9.56 -12.66
C CYS A 123 -9.40 -10.66 -11.61
N SER A 124 -10.43 -10.88 -10.80
CA SER A 124 -10.47 -11.96 -9.81
C SER A 124 -11.05 -13.21 -10.49
N VAL A 125 -10.16 -14.03 -11.03
CA VAL A 125 -10.47 -15.14 -11.93
C VAL A 125 -9.92 -16.46 -11.42
N ARG A 126 -10.48 -17.56 -11.94
CA ARG A 126 -9.87 -18.89 -11.91
C ARG A 126 -10.41 -19.74 -13.06
N PRO A 127 -9.65 -20.71 -13.60
CA PRO A 127 -8.27 -21.08 -13.24
C PRO A 127 -7.22 -19.98 -13.52
N PRO A 128 -6.03 -20.03 -12.89
CA PRO A 128 -4.90 -19.17 -13.23
C PRO A 128 -4.37 -19.46 -14.66
N GLY A 129 -3.37 -18.71 -15.11
CA GLY A 129 -2.90 -18.77 -16.50
C GLY A 129 -1.40 -18.72 -16.73
N HIS A 130 -0.58 -18.15 -15.84
CA HIS A 130 0.81 -17.81 -16.18
C HIS A 130 1.75 -19.01 -16.50
N HIS A 131 1.41 -20.23 -16.05
CA HIS A 131 2.13 -21.46 -16.39
C HIS A 131 1.66 -22.14 -17.69
N ALA A 132 0.49 -21.76 -18.22
CA ALA A 132 -0.04 -22.40 -19.43
C ALA A 132 0.82 -22.01 -20.64
N GLU A 133 1.45 -23.02 -21.23
CA GLU A 133 2.30 -22.90 -22.41
C GLU A 133 1.48 -23.00 -23.70
N PRO A 134 2.08 -22.71 -24.87
CA PRO A 134 1.35 -22.75 -26.15
C PRO A 134 0.64 -24.08 -26.43
N ALA A 135 1.16 -25.20 -25.92
CA ALA A 135 0.58 -26.51 -26.16
C ALA A 135 0.42 -27.40 -24.92
N LEU A 136 0.53 -26.85 -23.71
CA LEU A 136 0.60 -27.61 -22.46
C LEU A 136 -0.13 -26.90 -21.32
N ALA A 137 -1.03 -27.61 -20.64
CA ALA A 137 -1.55 -27.20 -19.34
C ALA A 137 -0.52 -27.52 -18.25
N LEU A 138 -0.29 -26.60 -17.31
CA LEU A 138 0.72 -26.78 -16.27
C LEU A 138 0.41 -25.89 -15.05
N GLY A 139 0.75 -26.32 -13.83
CA GLY A 139 0.67 -25.48 -12.62
C GLY A 139 -0.72 -24.89 -12.36
N PHE A 140 -1.76 -25.72 -12.44
CA PHE A 140 -3.18 -25.32 -12.35
C PHE A 140 -3.69 -24.47 -13.53
N CYS A 141 -2.83 -24.09 -14.46
CA CYS A 141 -3.15 -23.16 -15.54
C CYS A 141 -3.61 -23.91 -16.79
N LEU A 142 -4.78 -23.54 -17.32
CA LEU A 142 -5.35 -24.13 -18.53
C LEU A 142 -5.20 -23.22 -19.75
N LEU A 143 -5.34 -21.91 -19.60
CA LEU A 143 -5.14 -20.93 -20.68
C LEU A 143 -4.36 -19.75 -20.12
N ASN A 144 -3.47 -19.17 -20.92
CA ASN A 144 -2.63 -18.07 -20.50
C ASN A 144 -3.41 -16.75 -20.52
N ASN A 145 -4.13 -16.47 -19.44
CA ASN A 145 -5.00 -15.30 -19.30
C ASN A 145 -4.25 -13.98 -19.57
N VAL A 146 -3.01 -13.86 -19.07
CA VAL A 146 -2.15 -12.69 -19.24
C VAL A 146 -1.68 -12.54 -20.68
N GLY A 147 -1.23 -13.61 -21.31
CA GLY A 147 -0.83 -13.61 -22.71
C GLY A 147 -1.97 -13.24 -23.65
N ILE A 148 -3.16 -13.82 -23.42
CA ILE A 148 -4.37 -13.50 -24.19
C ILE A 148 -4.76 -12.03 -24.02
N ALA A 149 -4.67 -11.49 -22.80
CA ALA A 149 -4.91 -10.08 -22.55
C ALA A 149 -3.91 -9.18 -23.30
N ALA A 150 -2.62 -9.52 -23.30
CA ALA A 150 -1.60 -8.78 -24.04
C ALA A 150 -1.87 -8.78 -25.55
N ARG A 151 -2.12 -9.96 -26.14
CA ARG A 151 -2.44 -10.08 -27.58
C ARG A 151 -3.74 -9.38 -27.95
N TYR A 152 -4.75 -9.39 -27.07
CA TYR A 152 -5.98 -8.61 -27.27
C TYR A 152 -5.68 -7.11 -27.29
N TRP A 153 -4.86 -6.60 -26.37
CA TRP A 153 -4.50 -5.19 -26.31
C TRP A 153 -3.77 -4.73 -27.58
N GLN A 154 -2.83 -5.55 -28.08
CA GLN A 154 -2.11 -5.28 -29.33
C GLN A 154 -3.06 -5.27 -30.53
N SER A 155 -3.89 -6.31 -30.69
CA SER A 155 -4.74 -6.49 -31.87
C SER A 155 -5.93 -5.52 -31.90
N ARG A 156 -6.59 -5.27 -30.77
CA ARG A 156 -7.82 -4.46 -30.70
C ARG A 156 -7.56 -2.96 -30.61
N TYR A 157 -6.50 -2.55 -29.90
CA TYR A 157 -6.22 -1.14 -29.59
C TYR A 157 -4.87 -0.66 -30.15
N GLY A 158 -4.07 -1.53 -30.78
CA GLY A 158 -2.83 -1.15 -31.45
C GLY A 158 -1.72 -0.72 -30.50
N ARG A 159 -1.81 -1.04 -29.20
CA ARG A 159 -0.70 -0.84 -28.25
C ARG A 159 0.41 -1.80 -28.64
N LYS A 160 1.57 -1.29 -29.03
CA LYS A 160 2.69 -2.14 -29.43
C LYS A 160 3.43 -2.61 -28.18
N LYS A 161 3.92 -1.66 -27.37
CA LYS A 161 4.78 -1.96 -26.22
C LYS A 161 3.98 -2.23 -24.97
N ILE A 162 3.93 -3.48 -24.51
CA ILE A 162 3.23 -3.86 -23.28
C ILE A 162 4.25 -4.41 -22.29
N ALA A 163 4.17 -3.94 -21.04
CA ALA A 163 4.92 -4.56 -19.95
C ALA A 163 4.01 -5.52 -19.19
N ILE A 164 4.55 -6.69 -18.86
CA ILE A 164 3.95 -7.68 -17.99
C ILE A 164 4.87 -7.81 -16.78
N ILE A 165 4.34 -7.52 -15.58
CA ILE A 165 5.05 -7.74 -14.31
C ILE A 165 4.36 -8.89 -13.58
N ASP A 166 5.12 -9.92 -13.27
CA ASP A 166 4.69 -11.12 -12.58
C ASP A 166 5.41 -11.21 -11.23
N TRP A 167 4.63 -11.23 -10.15
CA TRP A 167 5.16 -11.41 -8.79
C TRP A 167 4.59 -12.65 -8.11
N ASP A 168 3.89 -13.51 -8.85
CA ASP A 168 3.58 -14.85 -8.35
C ASP A 168 4.89 -15.51 -7.88
N ALA A 169 4.82 -16.26 -6.78
CA ALA A 169 6.00 -16.88 -6.23
C ALA A 169 6.68 -17.84 -7.21
N HIS A 170 5.92 -18.36 -8.18
CA HIS A 170 6.40 -19.26 -9.20
C HIS A 170 6.70 -18.51 -10.50
N HIS A 171 7.77 -18.92 -11.17
CA HIS A 171 8.07 -18.36 -12.49
C HIS A 171 6.95 -18.67 -13.49
N GLY A 172 6.39 -17.64 -14.12
CA GLY A 172 5.40 -17.74 -15.19
C GLY A 172 6.00 -18.20 -16.53
N ASN A 173 6.50 -19.43 -16.56
CA ASN A 173 7.12 -20.07 -17.73
C ASN A 173 6.26 -20.01 -19.01
N GLY A 174 4.94 -20.08 -18.86
CA GLY A 174 4.01 -19.96 -19.99
C GLY A 174 4.05 -18.55 -20.60
N ILE A 175 4.09 -17.50 -19.77
CA ILE A 175 4.25 -16.12 -20.24
C ILE A 175 5.60 -15.94 -20.93
N GLN A 176 6.69 -16.43 -20.32
CA GLN A 176 8.02 -16.33 -20.93
C GLN A 176 8.05 -17.00 -22.31
N THR A 177 7.60 -18.24 -22.41
CA THR A 177 7.58 -19.02 -23.67
C THR A 177 6.80 -18.30 -24.77
N LEU A 178 5.73 -17.58 -24.43
CA LEU A 178 4.93 -16.81 -25.40
C LEU A 178 5.66 -15.59 -25.96
N PHE A 179 6.60 -15.02 -25.22
CA PHE A 179 7.11 -13.68 -25.47
C PHE A 179 8.64 -13.54 -25.47
N GLU A 180 9.41 -14.61 -25.23
CA GLU A 180 10.87 -14.56 -25.19
C GLU A 180 11.51 -14.12 -26.52
N GLU A 181 10.81 -14.31 -27.64
CA GLU A 181 11.18 -13.79 -28.96
C GLU A 181 10.43 -12.49 -29.34
N ASP A 182 9.66 -11.87 -28.46
CA ASP A 182 8.81 -10.71 -28.78
C ASP A 182 9.45 -9.39 -28.30
N PRO A 183 9.87 -8.47 -29.19
CA PRO A 183 10.51 -7.22 -28.80
C PRO A 183 9.51 -6.18 -28.28
N ASP A 184 8.22 -6.41 -28.52
CA ASP A 184 7.13 -5.51 -28.17
C ASP A 184 6.52 -5.86 -26.81
N ILE A 185 6.96 -6.94 -26.17
CA ILE A 185 6.54 -7.34 -24.83
C ILE A 185 7.75 -7.37 -23.90
N LEU A 186 7.69 -6.58 -22.81
CA LEU A 186 8.63 -6.72 -21.70
C LEU A 186 8.01 -7.62 -20.64
N TYR A 187 8.59 -8.81 -20.44
CA TYR A 187 8.21 -9.69 -19.34
C TYR A 187 9.22 -9.54 -18.19
N ILE A 188 8.70 -9.24 -17.00
CA ILE A 188 9.47 -9.17 -15.76
C ILE A 188 8.85 -10.14 -14.77
N SER A 189 9.63 -11.09 -14.28
CA SER A 189 9.20 -12.02 -13.25
C SER A 189 10.08 -11.90 -12.01
N ILE A 190 9.46 -11.77 -10.83
CA ILE A 190 10.13 -11.88 -9.54
C ILE A 190 9.52 -13.06 -8.78
N HIS A 191 10.31 -14.10 -8.60
CA HIS A 191 9.83 -15.42 -8.17
C HIS A 191 10.87 -16.12 -7.30
N GLU A 192 10.48 -17.17 -6.60
CA GLU A 192 11.41 -18.03 -5.87
C GLU A 192 12.33 -18.78 -6.83
N HIS A 193 13.62 -18.83 -6.48
CA HIS A 193 14.67 -19.30 -7.37
C HIS A 193 14.39 -20.73 -7.90
N PRO A 194 14.59 -20.99 -9.21
CA PRO A 194 14.19 -22.25 -9.88
C PRO A 194 14.80 -23.53 -9.29
N THR A 195 15.95 -23.44 -8.63
CA THR A 195 16.54 -24.58 -7.88
C THR A 195 15.65 -25.11 -6.75
N PHE A 196 14.80 -24.28 -6.16
CA PHE A 196 14.01 -24.63 -4.96
C PHE A 196 12.51 -24.71 -5.24
N SER A 197 12.04 -24.06 -6.30
CA SER A 197 10.62 -23.92 -6.58
C SER A 197 10.23 -24.42 -7.95
N PHE A 198 9.00 -24.91 -8.04
CA PHE A 198 8.33 -25.17 -9.31
C PHE A 198 8.23 -23.86 -10.12
N PRO A 199 8.35 -23.88 -11.46
CA PRO A 199 8.50 -25.02 -12.35
C PRO A 199 9.96 -25.43 -12.65
N GLY A 200 10.95 -24.83 -11.98
CA GLY A 200 12.37 -25.07 -12.26
C GLY A 200 12.91 -24.31 -13.48
N THR A 201 12.25 -23.22 -13.88
CA THR A 201 12.69 -22.30 -14.96
C THR A 201 12.70 -20.86 -14.46
N GLY A 202 13.23 -19.92 -15.25
CA GLY A 202 13.27 -18.50 -14.86
C GLY A 202 14.63 -18.08 -14.29
N TYR A 203 15.72 -18.67 -14.79
CA TYR A 203 17.06 -18.29 -14.34
C TYR A 203 17.38 -16.84 -14.74
N ALA A 204 18.17 -16.13 -13.93
CA ALA A 204 18.50 -14.72 -14.14
C ALA A 204 19.25 -14.46 -15.46
N GLU A 205 19.94 -15.48 -15.97
CA GLU A 205 20.68 -15.45 -17.23
C GLU A 205 19.76 -15.46 -18.46
N GLU A 206 18.50 -15.87 -18.30
CA GLU A 206 17.50 -15.87 -19.35
C GLU A 206 17.03 -14.43 -19.60
N CYS A 207 17.52 -13.83 -20.69
CA CYS A 207 17.29 -12.42 -21.03
C CYS A 207 16.54 -12.22 -22.36
N GLY A 208 15.81 -13.24 -22.81
CA GLY A 208 15.09 -13.26 -24.08
C GLY A 208 16.00 -13.67 -25.24
N ILE A 209 15.40 -14.06 -26.35
CA ILE A 209 16.10 -14.65 -27.49
C ILE A 209 15.72 -13.96 -28.80
N GLY A 210 16.60 -14.08 -29.79
CA GLY A 210 16.40 -13.49 -31.11
C GLY A 210 16.11 -11.99 -31.03
N ARG A 211 14.95 -11.57 -31.54
CA ARG A 211 14.53 -10.15 -31.52
C ARG A 211 14.06 -9.69 -30.13
N GLY A 212 13.66 -10.60 -29.24
CA GLY A 212 13.24 -10.33 -27.85
C GLY A 212 14.41 -10.23 -26.87
N ALA A 213 15.66 -10.32 -27.34
CA ALA A 213 16.82 -10.15 -26.48
C ALA A 213 16.78 -8.78 -25.77
N GLY A 214 16.79 -8.80 -24.44
CA GLY A 214 16.68 -7.62 -23.57
C GLY A 214 15.25 -7.23 -23.15
N THR A 215 14.23 -7.98 -23.55
CA THR A 215 12.83 -7.78 -23.14
C THR A 215 12.32 -8.83 -22.14
N LEU A 216 13.22 -9.65 -21.60
CA LEU A 216 12.97 -10.54 -20.47
C LEU A 216 13.85 -10.12 -19.28
N LEU A 217 13.27 -10.08 -18.09
CA LEU A 217 13.97 -9.84 -16.84
C LEU A 217 13.47 -10.80 -15.77
N ASN A 218 14.24 -11.86 -15.52
CA ASN A 218 13.99 -12.78 -14.42
C ASN A 218 14.78 -12.35 -13.17
N ILE A 219 14.07 -12.28 -12.05
CA ILE A 219 14.60 -11.90 -10.75
C ILE A 219 14.34 -13.05 -9.77
N PRO A 220 15.15 -14.11 -9.81
CA PRO A 220 15.00 -15.23 -8.88
C PRO A 220 15.46 -14.81 -7.48
N LEU A 221 14.64 -15.12 -6.48
CA LEU A 221 14.87 -14.81 -5.08
C LEU A 221 15.18 -16.08 -4.28
N PRO A 222 16.11 -16.02 -3.31
CA PRO A 222 16.36 -17.16 -2.42
C PRO A 222 15.15 -17.43 -1.52
N PRO A 223 14.97 -18.67 -1.03
CA PRO A 223 14.02 -18.96 0.04
C PRO A 223 14.24 -18.04 1.24
N GLY A 224 13.15 -17.62 1.87
CA GLY A 224 13.13 -16.66 2.97
C GLY A 224 13.22 -15.19 2.54
N ALA A 225 13.30 -14.89 1.24
CA ALA A 225 13.26 -13.52 0.74
C ALA A 225 11.99 -12.80 1.21
N ASP A 226 12.17 -11.59 1.72
CA ASP A 226 11.14 -10.79 2.38
C ASP A 226 10.83 -9.50 1.58
N ASP A 227 10.02 -8.65 2.19
CA ASP A 227 9.61 -7.36 1.64
C ASP A 227 10.79 -6.48 1.20
N GLU A 228 11.89 -6.47 1.95
CA GLU A 228 13.05 -5.62 1.68
C GLU A 228 13.69 -6.00 0.34
N LEU A 229 13.88 -7.30 0.11
CA LEU A 229 14.51 -7.78 -1.11
C LEU A 229 13.65 -7.50 -2.35
N VAL A 230 12.33 -7.65 -2.22
CA VAL A 230 11.38 -7.32 -3.29
C VAL A 230 11.37 -5.83 -3.60
N LEU A 231 11.33 -4.96 -2.59
CA LEU A 231 11.35 -3.51 -2.79
C LEU A 231 12.69 -3.02 -3.36
N ARG A 232 13.79 -3.69 -2.99
CA ARG A 232 15.11 -3.47 -3.59
C ARG A 232 15.11 -3.84 -5.07
N ALA A 233 14.60 -5.02 -5.43
CA ALA A 233 14.45 -5.43 -6.82
C ALA A 233 13.56 -4.48 -7.62
N MET A 234 12.45 -4.03 -7.01
CA MET A 234 11.54 -3.05 -7.60
C MET A 234 12.28 -1.75 -7.95
N THR A 235 13.08 -1.21 -7.03
CA THR A 235 13.78 0.06 -7.18
C THR A 235 14.97 -0.04 -8.15
N HIS A 236 15.76 -1.10 -8.05
CA HIS A 236 17.05 -1.20 -8.74
C HIS A 236 17.00 -1.98 -10.06
N GLN A 237 15.94 -2.75 -10.32
CA GLN A 237 15.84 -3.59 -11.51
C GLN A 237 14.55 -3.32 -12.29
N ILE A 238 13.38 -3.45 -11.64
CA ILE A 238 12.07 -3.36 -12.31
C ILE A 238 11.80 -1.94 -12.81
N MET A 239 11.92 -0.91 -11.96
CA MET A 239 11.68 0.47 -12.36
C MET A 239 12.64 0.94 -13.48
N PRO A 240 13.96 0.67 -13.43
CA PRO A 240 14.85 0.96 -14.56
C PRO A 240 14.48 0.23 -15.86
N ALA A 241 14.07 -1.04 -15.78
CA ALA A 241 13.62 -1.78 -16.97
C ALA A 241 12.37 -1.16 -17.59
N MET A 242 11.40 -0.78 -16.76
CA MET A 242 10.19 -0.05 -17.17
C MET A 242 10.51 1.30 -17.79
N ASP A 243 11.46 2.04 -17.22
CA ASP A 243 11.89 3.34 -17.74
C ASP A 243 12.60 3.24 -19.08
N ARG A 244 13.42 2.19 -19.28
CA ARG A 244 14.07 1.91 -20.55
C ARG A 244 13.07 1.46 -21.62
N PHE A 245 12.09 0.65 -21.24
CA PHE A 245 11.13 0.09 -22.18
C PHE A 245 9.99 1.05 -22.53
N GLN A 246 9.59 1.96 -21.63
CA GLN A 246 8.50 2.93 -21.88
C GLN A 246 7.22 2.27 -22.43
N PRO A 247 6.59 1.34 -21.67
CA PRO A 247 5.39 0.64 -22.13
C PRO A 247 4.18 1.57 -22.28
N GLU A 248 3.29 1.23 -23.19
CA GLU A 248 2.02 1.93 -23.42
C GLU A 248 0.87 1.39 -22.56
N ALA A 249 1.01 0.15 -22.09
CA ALA A 249 0.09 -0.56 -21.20
C ALA A 249 0.87 -1.46 -20.22
N LEU A 250 0.33 -1.61 -19.01
CA LEU A 250 0.89 -2.49 -17.97
C LEU A 250 -0.15 -3.55 -17.59
N ILE A 251 0.27 -4.81 -17.72
CA ILE A 251 -0.44 -5.98 -17.21
C ILE A 251 0.35 -6.54 -16.02
N VAL A 252 -0.37 -6.99 -15.00
CA VAL A 252 0.20 -7.65 -13.85
C VAL A 252 -0.36 -9.07 -13.77
N ALA A 253 0.54 -10.06 -13.71
CA ALA A 253 0.24 -11.41 -13.25
C ALA A 253 0.35 -11.39 -11.72
N ALA A 254 -0.80 -11.36 -11.03
CA ALA A 254 -0.90 -11.05 -9.62
C ALA A 254 -1.12 -12.32 -8.80
N GLY A 255 -0.04 -13.03 -8.49
CA GLY A 255 -0.02 -14.10 -7.49
C GLY A 255 0.09 -13.55 -6.07
N PHE A 256 -0.35 -14.32 -5.07
CA PHE A 256 -0.25 -13.92 -3.66
C PHE A 256 0.32 -15.03 -2.76
N ASP A 257 0.90 -16.05 -3.37
CA ASP A 257 1.54 -17.22 -2.76
C ASP A 257 2.99 -16.99 -2.33
N GLY A 258 3.57 -15.81 -2.60
CA GLY A 258 4.81 -15.39 -1.96
C GLY A 258 4.65 -14.98 -0.49
N HIS A 259 3.40 -14.94 -0.01
CA HIS A 259 3.09 -14.54 1.37
C HIS A 259 3.64 -15.57 2.36
N ALA A 260 4.21 -15.11 3.48
CA ALA A 260 4.83 -15.94 4.53
C ALA A 260 3.88 -16.96 5.23
N LEU A 261 2.58 -16.96 4.89
CA LEU A 261 1.57 -17.88 5.42
C LEU A 261 1.09 -18.87 4.36
N ASP A 262 1.56 -18.72 3.13
CA ASP A 262 1.21 -19.59 2.02
C ASP A 262 2.25 -20.70 1.91
N ASP A 263 1.80 -21.95 2.00
CA ASP A 263 2.68 -23.12 2.01
C ASP A 263 3.20 -23.49 0.60
N MET A 264 2.83 -22.73 -0.43
CA MET A 264 3.20 -23.02 -1.82
C MET A 264 4.54 -22.43 -2.25
N SER A 265 5.18 -21.59 -1.42
CA SER A 265 6.54 -21.11 -1.67
C SER A 265 7.35 -20.99 -0.39
N GLY A 266 8.68 -20.89 -0.52
CA GLY A 266 9.60 -20.58 0.57
C GLY A 266 9.79 -19.09 0.82
N LEU A 267 9.02 -18.20 0.17
CA LEU A 267 9.14 -16.75 0.32
C LEU A 267 8.46 -16.26 1.61
N SER A 268 8.84 -15.07 2.06
CA SER A 268 8.39 -14.51 3.35
C SER A 268 7.77 -13.12 3.20
N TYR A 269 6.90 -12.93 2.20
CA TYR A 269 6.27 -11.63 1.97
C TYR A 269 5.20 -11.34 3.04
N SER A 270 5.13 -10.09 3.46
CA SER A 270 4.05 -9.59 4.32
C SER A 270 2.84 -9.13 3.50
N THR A 271 1.68 -9.04 4.15
CA THR A 271 0.50 -8.41 3.55
C THR A 271 0.76 -6.94 3.16
N ALA A 272 1.63 -6.24 3.88
CA ALA A 272 1.94 -4.83 3.63
C ALA A 272 2.72 -4.63 2.32
N LEU A 273 3.56 -5.60 1.93
CA LEU A 273 4.28 -5.57 0.66
C LEU A 273 3.33 -5.43 -0.52
N TYR A 274 2.24 -6.19 -0.56
CA TYR A 274 1.27 -6.13 -1.67
C TYR A 274 0.62 -4.74 -1.80
N GLY A 275 0.47 -4.01 -0.68
CA GLY A 275 0.09 -2.60 -0.70
C GLY A 275 1.14 -1.71 -1.38
N GLN A 276 2.43 -1.91 -1.06
CA GLN A 276 3.55 -1.20 -1.68
C GLN A 276 3.68 -1.53 -3.18
N LEU A 277 3.55 -2.81 -3.56
CA LEU A 277 3.53 -3.25 -4.95
C LEU A 277 2.44 -2.50 -5.72
N GLY A 278 1.22 -2.38 -5.19
CA GLY A 278 0.17 -1.62 -5.86
C GLY A 278 0.45 -0.11 -5.95
N ILE A 279 1.16 0.50 -4.98
CA ILE A 279 1.64 1.89 -5.10
C ILE A 279 2.62 2.01 -6.28
N HIS A 280 3.60 1.11 -6.37
CA HIS A 280 4.60 1.09 -7.44
C HIS A 280 3.97 0.83 -8.81
N MET A 281 3.09 -0.16 -8.94
CA MET A 281 2.37 -0.43 -10.19
C MET A 281 1.55 0.75 -10.65
N ALA A 282 0.79 1.37 -9.74
CA ALA A 282 -0.02 2.54 -10.08
C ALA A 282 0.86 3.74 -10.48
N ALA A 283 2.04 3.91 -9.87
CA ALA A 283 2.99 4.95 -10.24
C ALA A 283 3.60 4.70 -11.63
N MET A 284 4.04 3.47 -11.92
CA MET A 284 4.58 3.10 -13.23
C MET A 284 3.53 3.19 -14.33
N ALA A 285 2.31 2.72 -14.09
CA ALA A 285 1.20 2.88 -15.01
C ALA A 285 0.89 4.36 -15.29
N ARG A 286 0.93 5.23 -14.28
CA ARG A 286 0.75 6.68 -14.50
C ARG A 286 1.89 7.30 -15.31
N LYS A 287 3.13 6.89 -15.04
CA LYS A 287 4.33 7.43 -15.70
C LYS A 287 4.40 7.04 -17.17
N HIS A 288 4.15 5.77 -17.48
CA HIS A 288 4.38 5.20 -18.82
C HIS A 288 3.08 4.94 -19.59
N CYS A 289 2.07 4.42 -18.90
CA CYS A 289 0.88 3.82 -19.54
C CYS A 289 -0.38 4.72 -19.52
N GLN A 290 -0.25 6.03 -19.27
CA GLN A 290 -1.40 6.96 -19.07
C GLN A 290 -2.39 6.50 -17.98
N GLY A 291 -1.86 5.79 -16.99
CA GLY A 291 -2.59 5.19 -15.90
C GLY A 291 -3.38 3.93 -16.26
N ARG A 292 -3.09 3.23 -17.38
CA ARG A 292 -3.72 1.95 -17.72
C ARG A 292 -3.02 0.81 -16.96
N LEU A 293 -3.69 0.23 -15.97
CA LEU A 293 -3.21 -0.91 -15.18
C LEU A 293 -4.28 -2.00 -15.15
N LEU A 294 -3.94 -3.16 -15.73
CA LEU A 294 -4.72 -4.39 -15.63
C LEU A 294 -3.98 -5.38 -14.73
N SER A 295 -4.66 -5.95 -13.76
CA SER A 295 -4.10 -7.02 -12.92
C SER A 295 -4.98 -8.24 -13.04
N ILE A 296 -4.38 -9.42 -13.18
CA ILE A 296 -5.09 -10.70 -13.32
C ILE A 296 -4.60 -11.61 -12.20
N LEU A 297 -5.53 -12.14 -11.40
CA LEU A 297 -5.21 -13.05 -10.30
C LEU A 297 -4.58 -14.35 -10.84
N GLU A 298 -3.42 -14.72 -10.29
CA GLU A 298 -2.74 -16.00 -10.53
C GLU A 298 -2.87 -16.90 -9.28
N GLY A 299 -1.77 -17.20 -8.57
CA GLY A 299 -1.70 -18.03 -7.37
C GLY A 299 -2.15 -17.34 -6.06
N GLY A 300 -1.77 -17.94 -4.94
CA GLY A 300 -2.20 -17.59 -3.57
C GLY A 300 -3.34 -18.46 -3.06
N TYR A 301 -3.07 -19.22 -2.01
CA TYR A 301 -3.84 -20.39 -1.57
C TYR A 301 -4.15 -20.35 -0.07
N HIS A 302 -3.38 -19.61 0.74
CA HIS A 302 -3.77 -19.28 2.11
C HIS A 302 -4.88 -18.22 2.11
N LEU A 303 -6.14 -18.66 2.23
CA LEU A 303 -7.35 -17.86 1.95
C LEU A 303 -7.41 -16.50 2.65
N GLU A 304 -7.07 -16.43 3.94
CA GLU A 304 -7.10 -15.17 4.70
C GLU A 304 -6.01 -14.20 4.23
N ALA A 305 -4.80 -14.72 3.97
CA ALA A 305 -3.65 -13.94 3.53
C ALA A 305 -3.87 -13.45 2.10
N LEU A 306 -4.37 -14.31 1.21
CA LEU A 306 -4.81 -13.97 -0.15
C LEU A 306 -5.79 -12.80 -0.13
N ALA A 307 -6.88 -12.93 0.63
CA ALA A 307 -7.93 -11.93 0.64
C ALA A 307 -7.44 -10.58 1.22
N ALA A 308 -6.66 -10.62 2.29
CA ALA A 308 -6.05 -9.43 2.89
C ALA A 308 -5.04 -8.75 1.94
N SER A 309 -4.25 -9.53 1.22
CA SER A 309 -3.24 -9.02 0.28
C SER A 309 -3.87 -8.41 -0.97
N VAL A 310 -4.93 -9.02 -1.51
CA VAL A 310 -5.72 -8.43 -2.61
C VAL A 310 -6.36 -7.10 -2.18
N GLU A 311 -6.90 -7.03 -0.96
CA GLU A 311 -7.44 -5.78 -0.42
C GLU A 311 -6.36 -4.70 -0.31
N GLN A 312 -5.17 -5.02 0.23
CA GLN A 312 -4.06 -4.06 0.30
C GLN A 312 -3.60 -3.62 -1.09
N TYR A 313 -3.47 -4.55 -2.03
CA TYR A 313 -3.08 -4.28 -3.41
C TYR A 313 -4.09 -3.43 -4.19
N CYS A 314 -5.39 -3.54 -3.89
CA CYS A 314 -6.44 -2.75 -4.54
C CYS A 314 -6.65 -1.38 -3.84
N CYS A 315 -6.23 -1.24 -2.58
CA CYS A 315 -6.28 0.01 -1.81
C CYS A 315 -5.21 1.12 -2.09
N PRO A 316 -4.16 0.97 -2.94
CA PRO A 316 -3.09 1.96 -3.03
C PRO A 316 -3.50 3.22 -3.82
N THR A 317 -4.52 3.13 -4.67
CA THR A 317 -5.10 4.29 -5.38
C THR A 317 -6.15 5.05 -4.56
N VAL A 318 -6.77 4.40 -3.57
CA VAL A 318 -7.60 5.08 -2.54
C VAL A 318 -6.74 5.95 -1.63
N THR A 319 -5.42 5.79 -1.73
CA THR A 319 -4.46 6.35 -0.80
C THR A 319 -3.42 7.20 -1.52
N GLN A 320 -3.90 8.11 -2.38
CA GLN A 320 -3.22 9.39 -2.64
C GLN A 320 -2.88 10.18 -1.34
N GLY A 321 -3.22 9.64 -0.15
CA GLY A 321 -2.66 10.03 1.15
C GLY A 321 -1.99 8.94 2.02
N ARG A 322 -1.67 7.70 1.59
CA ARG A 322 -0.93 6.72 2.46
C ARG A 322 0.58 6.76 2.36
N ASN A 323 1.17 7.27 1.28
CA ASN A 323 2.59 7.62 1.35
C ASN A 323 2.85 8.79 2.33
N ILE A 324 1.79 9.47 2.80
CA ILE A 324 1.85 10.44 3.90
C ILE A 324 1.84 9.73 5.27
N MET A 325 1.45 8.46 5.36
CA MET A 325 1.32 7.79 6.66
C MET A 325 2.61 7.16 7.16
N TYR A 326 3.63 6.95 6.33
CA TYR A 326 4.91 6.40 6.77
C TYR A 326 5.87 7.49 7.24
N VAL A 327 6.64 7.17 8.28
CA VAL A 327 7.61 8.12 8.87
C VAL A 327 8.70 8.50 7.87
N THR A 328 9.06 7.59 6.96
CA THR A 328 10.08 7.78 5.91
C THR A 328 9.75 8.93 4.95
N SER A 329 8.47 9.23 4.74
CA SER A 329 8.02 10.36 3.91
C SER A 329 8.04 11.71 4.63
N HIS A 330 8.26 11.70 5.94
CA HIS A 330 8.15 12.89 6.79
C HIS A 330 9.40 13.18 7.64
N MET A 331 10.28 12.20 7.78
CA MET A 331 11.53 12.33 8.51
C MET A 331 12.53 13.25 7.80
N THR A 332 13.50 13.72 8.57
CA THR A 332 14.70 14.34 8.02
C THR A 332 15.65 13.21 7.62
N THR A 333 16.06 13.17 6.36
CA THR A 333 16.94 12.13 5.82
C THR A 333 17.91 12.74 4.78
N PRO A 334 19.19 12.32 4.76
CA PRO A 334 19.84 11.47 5.77
C PRO A 334 19.90 12.19 7.13
N ALA A 335 19.89 11.42 8.23
CA ALA A 335 20.11 12.00 9.55
C ALA A 335 21.58 12.43 9.69
N LEU A 336 21.81 13.61 10.25
CA LEU A 336 23.15 13.99 10.71
C LEU A 336 23.43 13.25 12.03
N THR A 337 24.47 12.42 12.05
CA THR A 337 24.87 11.60 13.19
C THR A 337 26.27 11.96 13.65
N ILE A 338 26.61 11.63 14.90
CA ILE A 338 27.94 11.87 15.48
C ILE A 338 28.47 10.61 16.19
N PRO A 339 29.80 10.38 16.22
CA PRO A 339 30.38 9.30 17.01
C PRO A 339 30.36 9.63 18.52
N PRO A 340 30.40 8.63 19.41
CA PRO A 340 30.34 8.85 20.86
C PRO A 340 31.56 9.63 21.42
N GLY A 341 32.68 9.61 20.71
CA GLY A 341 33.89 10.36 21.08
C GLY A 341 33.86 11.86 20.75
N THR A 342 32.80 12.35 20.09
CA THR A 342 32.65 13.77 19.73
C THR A 342 32.68 14.65 20.99
N LEU A 343 33.37 15.78 20.96
CA LEU A 343 33.42 16.71 22.08
C LEU A 343 32.11 17.49 22.22
N LEU A 344 31.72 17.85 23.45
CA LEU A 344 30.45 18.57 23.69
C LEU A 344 30.38 19.91 22.94
N ALA A 345 31.49 20.62 22.83
CA ALA A 345 31.57 21.90 22.10
C ALA A 345 31.27 21.72 20.60
N GLU A 346 31.81 20.66 19.99
CA GLU A 346 31.60 20.33 18.58
C GLU A 346 30.15 19.89 18.33
N ALA A 347 29.60 19.01 19.17
CA ALA A 347 28.20 18.60 19.09
C ALA A 347 27.24 19.80 19.20
N ARG A 348 27.55 20.76 20.08
CA ARG A 348 26.78 22.01 20.22
C ARG A 348 26.89 22.88 18.98
N GLN A 349 28.08 23.01 18.40
CA GLN A 349 28.28 23.76 17.16
C GLN A 349 27.44 23.18 16.03
N LEU A 350 27.44 21.85 15.85
CA LEU A 350 26.62 21.17 14.83
C LEU A 350 25.11 21.43 15.04
N LEU A 351 24.61 21.38 16.27
CA LEU A 351 23.20 21.69 16.55
C LEU A 351 22.85 23.14 16.18
N GLN A 352 23.74 24.09 16.48
CA GLN A 352 23.54 25.51 16.20
C GLN A 352 23.58 25.81 14.71
N GLU A 353 24.61 25.32 14.01
CA GLU A 353 24.82 25.53 12.58
C GLU A 353 23.69 24.96 11.74
N HIS A 354 23.19 23.76 12.10
CA HIS A 354 22.12 23.11 11.36
C HIS A 354 20.71 23.40 11.91
N HIS A 355 20.60 24.22 12.96
CA HIS A 355 19.33 24.56 13.61
C HIS A 355 18.50 23.33 14.04
N PHE A 356 19.19 22.32 14.57
CA PHE A 356 18.59 21.12 15.12
C PHE A 356 18.64 21.15 16.65
N ARG A 357 17.90 20.25 17.30
CA ARG A 357 17.87 20.14 18.78
C ARG A 357 18.27 18.76 19.30
N HIS A 358 18.47 17.80 18.40
CA HIS A 358 18.72 16.40 18.69
C HIS A 358 19.72 15.85 17.67
N LEU A 359 20.67 15.05 18.12
CA LEU A 359 21.61 14.32 17.28
C LEU A 359 21.64 12.84 17.70
N PRO A 360 21.44 11.89 16.76
CA PRO A 360 21.74 10.50 16.99
C PRO A 360 23.24 10.27 17.11
N VAL A 361 23.62 9.49 18.12
CA VAL A 361 24.99 9.02 18.34
C VAL A 361 25.09 7.61 17.77
N VAL A 362 26.09 7.35 16.95
CA VAL A 362 26.26 6.07 16.24
C VAL A 362 27.66 5.48 16.42
N ASP A 363 27.79 4.16 16.24
CA ASP A 363 29.08 3.48 16.16
C ASP A 363 29.75 3.69 14.78
N ASP A 364 30.90 3.05 14.57
CA ASP A 364 31.68 3.17 13.33
C ASP A 364 30.94 2.56 12.12
N GLU A 365 30.04 1.60 12.37
CA GLU A 365 29.17 0.96 11.38
C GLU A 365 27.87 1.76 11.10
N GLY A 366 27.56 2.76 11.94
CA GLY A 366 26.39 3.62 11.83
C GLY A 366 25.16 3.13 12.59
N HIS A 367 25.30 2.14 13.47
CA HIS A 367 24.24 1.67 14.35
C HIS A 367 23.96 2.67 15.46
N LEU A 368 22.68 2.79 15.83
CA LEU A 368 22.25 3.72 16.86
C LEU A 368 22.79 3.32 18.26
N MET A 369 23.67 4.15 18.83
CA MET A 369 24.21 3.99 20.19
C MET A 369 23.51 4.87 21.23
N GLY A 370 23.03 6.05 20.81
CA GLY A 370 22.59 7.08 21.74
C GLY A 370 21.85 8.24 21.07
N MET A 371 21.38 9.17 21.89
CA MET A 371 20.85 10.46 21.47
C MET A 371 21.39 11.54 22.42
N VAL A 372 21.76 12.70 21.85
CA VAL A 372 22.10 13.91 22.60
C VAL A 372 21.20 15.06 22.17
N THR A 373 20.74 15.85 23.14
CA THR A 373 19.90 17.03 22.87
C THR A 373 20.61 18.33 23.25
N ASP A 374 20.12 19.45 22.71
CA ASP A 374 20.56 20.79 23.11
C ASP A 374 20.42 21.02 24.63
N ARG A 375 19.40 20.40 25.25
CA ARG A 375 19.20 20.46 26.70
C ARG A 375 20.29 19.72 27.45
N ASP A 376 20.65 18.51 27.01
CA ASP A 376 21.69 17.71 27.66
C ASP A 376 23.04 18.44 27.62
N LEU A 377 23.37 19.04 26.47
CA LEU A 377 24.58 19.85 26.30
C LEU A 377 24.57 21.10 27.18
N ARG A 378 23.44 21.81 27.29
CA ARG A 378 23.32 22.99 28.17
C ARG A 378 23.34 22.65 29.64
N SER A 379 22.87 21.47 30.05
CA SER A 379 22.95 21.02 31.44
C SER A 379 24.35 20.58 31.82
N ALA A 380 25.14 20.10 30.86
CA ALA A 380 26.56 19.80 31.05
C ALA A 380 27.43 21.07 31.06
N LEU A 381 27.06 22.13 30.33
CA LEU A 381 27.81 23.39 30.25
C LEU A 381 27.34 24.42 31.31
N PRO A 382 28.25 25.08 32.06
CA PRO A 382 27.89 26.09 33.05
C PRO A 382 27.23 27.31 32.42
N SER A 383 26.32 27.93 33.18
CA SER A 383 25.66 29.18 32.79
C SER A 383 26.66 30.33 32.83
N SER A 384 26.77 31.11 31.75
CA SER A 384 27.71 32.22 31.59
C SER A 384 27.44 33.46 32.47
N VAL A 385 26.84 33.30 33.66
CA VAL A 385 26.28 34.40 34.47
C VAL A 385 27.01 34.61 35.81
N LEU A 386 27.97 33.76 36.18
CA LEU A 386 28.86 34.04 37.31
C LEU A 386 30.28 33.84 36.80
N ALA A 387 31.17 34.79 37.08
CA ALA A 387 32.57 34.77 36.65
C ALA A 387 33.43 34.76 37.90
N ASP A 388 33.95 33.58 38.28
CA ASP A 388 34.94 33.40 39.35
C ASP A 388 36.03 32.39 38.92
N GLU A 389 37.19 32.41 39.59
CA GLU A 389 38.39 31.61 39.25
C GLU A 389 38.18 30.08 39.17
N GLU A 390 37.08 29.54 39.73
CA GLU A 390 36.68 28.14 39.57
C GLU A 390 36.26 27.79 38.12
N ASP A 391 35.84 28.77 37.32
CA ASP A 391 35.38 28.57 35.95
C ASP A 391 36.51 28.20 34.99
N SER A 392 37.76 28.62 35.25
CA SER A 392 38.87 28.29 34.36
C SER A 392 39.23 26.80 34.40
N LYS A 393 39.11 26.16 35.58
CA LYS A 393 39.33 24.71 35.72
C LYS A 393 38.16 23.90 35.15
N ARG A 394 36.91 24.33 35.41
CA ARG A 394 35.71 23.73 34.82
C ARG A 394 35.70 23.85 33.30
N ALA A 395 36.03 25.03 32.74
CA ALA A 395 36.11 25.24 31.30
C ALA A 395 37.15 24.36 30.60
N THR A 396 38.28 24.09 31.27
CA THR A 396 39.32 23.16 30.75
C THR A 396 38.79 21.71 30.76
N GLN A 397 38.10 21.30 31.82
CA GLN A 397 37.51 19.97 31.96
C GLN A 397 36.33 19.72 31.00
N LEU A 398 35.56 20.77 30.67
CA LEU A 398 34.46 20.75 29.70
C LEU A 398 34.93 20.68 28.25
N GLY A 399 36.13 21.14 27.95
CA GLY A 399 36.76 21.01 26.63
C GLY A 399 37.12 19.57 26.28
N GLU A 400 37.27 18.70 27.28
CA GLU A 400 37.66 17.29 27.13
C GLU A 400 36.48 16.32 27.31
N THR A 401 35.31 16.80 27.76
CA THR A 401 34.13 15.95 27.96
C THR A 401 33.57 15.49 26.61
N THR A 402 33.29 14.19 26.51
CA THR A 402 32.76 13.57 25.28
C THR A 402 31.25 13.38 25.35
N VAL A 403 30.60 13.27 24.18
CA VAL A 403 29.16 12.98 24.06
C VAL A 403 28.79 11.67 24.77
N ARG A 404 29.67 10.67 24.74
CA ARG A 404 29.49 9.37 25.43
C ARG A 404 29.12 9.52 26.91
N GLU A 405 29.66 10.53 27.58
CA GLU A 405 29.49 10.71 29.03
C GLU A 405 28.11 11.26 29.41
N ILE A 406 27.43 11.91 28.47
CA ILE A 406 26.14 12.58 28.73
C ILE A 406 24.99 12.05 27.86
N MET A 407 25.28 11.26 26.83
CA MET A 407 24.26 10.79 25.90
C MET A 407 23.23 9.92 26.61
N SER A 408 21.98 10.08 26.20
CA SER A 408 20.92 9.14 26.58
C SER A 408 21.03 7.89 25.72
N HIS A 409 20.86 6.71 26.33
CA HIS A 409 20.74 5.47 25.56
C HIS A 409 19.34 5.44 24.94
N PRO A 410 19.19 5.17 23.63
CA PRO A 410 17.93 5.35 22.95
C PRO A 410 17.04 4.15 23.27
N HIS A 411 16.12 4.34 24.20
CA HIS A 411 15.11 3.33 24.53
C HIS A 411 13.99 3.25 23.49
N TYR A 412 13.89 4.25 22.60
CA TYR A 412 12.81 4.37 21.63
C TYR A 412 13.35 4.83 20.28
N PHE A 413 12.96 4.12 19.24
CA PHE A 413 13.27 4.40 17.84
C PHE A 413 12.09 3.95 16.97
N LEU A 414 12.07 4.43 15.74
CA LEU A 414 11.12 4.03 14.71
C LEU A 414 11.85 3.21 13.64
N THR A 415 11.12 2.38 12.92
CA THR A 415 11.62 1.65 11.75
C THR A 415 11.18 2.31 10.46
N SER A 416 11.80 1.96 9.33
CA SER A 416 11.43 2.45 7.99
C SER A 416 9.97 2.18 7.61
N ILE A 417 9.36 1.15 8.19
CA ILE A 417 7.96 0.78 7.97
C ILE A 417 7.00 1.36 9.03
N SER A 418 7.51 2.08 10.03
CA SER A 418 6.68 2.70 11.06
C SER A 418 5.77 3.78 10.47
N THR A 419 4.58 3.91 11.04
CA THR A 419 3.58 4.90 10.62
C THR A 419 3.65 6.18 11.47
N LEU A 420 2.99 7.25 11.02
CA LEU A 420 2.81 8.48 11.79
C LEU A 420 2.01 8.22 13.08
N ASP A 421 1.13 7.22 13.09
CA ASP A 421 0.37 6.86 14.28
C ASP A 421 1.27 6.16 15.32
N ASP A 422 2.19 5.29 14.87
CA ASP A 422 3.21 4.69 15.75
C ASP A 422 4.12 5.77 16.34
N ALA A 423 4.54 6.73 15.51
CA ALA A 423 5.31 7.89 15.94
C ALA A 423 4.53 8.73 16.96
N LEU A 424 3.25 9.02 16.70
CA LEU A 424 2.40 9.78 17.63
C LEU A 424 2.25 9.07 18.96
N TYR A 425 2.02 7.76 18.95
CA TYR A 425 1.94 6.93 20.15
C TYR A 425 3.25 6.99 20.95
N LEU A 426 4.40 6.84 20.29
CA LEU A 426 5.69 6.96 20.96
C LEU A 426 5.93 8.37 21.50
N PHE A 427 5.60 9.43 20.77
CA PHE A 427 5.75 10.81 21.27
C PHE A 427 4.82 11.14 22.45
N ASP A 428 3.65 10.49 22.56
CA ASP A 428 2.76 10.65 23.70
C ASP A 428 3.27 9.88 24.93
N LYS A 429 3.77 8.65 24.71
CA LYS A 429 4.32 7.81 25.79
C LYS A 429 5.70 8.25 26.26
N THR A 430 6.46 8.88 25.38
CA THR A 430 7.86 9.22 25.61
C THR A 430 7.96 10.73 25.49
N ASN A 431 8.39 11.41 26.56
CA ASN A 431 8.49 12.87 26.60
C ASN A 431 9.72 13.37 25.81
N VAL A 432 9.87 12.91 24.56
CA VAL A 432 11.01 13.15 23.68
C VAL A 432 10.63 14.07 22.52
N GLY A 433 11.56 14.90 22.06
CA GLY A 433 11.29 15.86 20.97
C GLY A 433 11.54 15.33 19.57
N ALA A 434 12.27 14.21 19.45
CA ALA A 434 12.57 13.52 18.21
C ALA A 434 12.88 12.03 18.45
N LEU A 435 12.61 11.20 17.43
CA LEU A 435 12.87 9.78 17.41
C LEU A 435 13.78 9.44 16.22
N PRO A 436 14.88 8.71 16.42
CA PRO A 436 15.68 8.19 15.32
C PRO A 436 14.88 7.13 14.55
N VAL A 437 15.08 7.09 13.23
CA VAL A 437 14.51 6.09 12.34
C VAL A 437 15.64 5.18 11.89
N ILE A 438 15.53 3.89 12.20
CA ILE A 438 16.56 2.89 11.89
C ILE A 438 16.08 1.93 10.79
N ALA A 439 17.04 1.40 10.03
CA ALA A 439 16.83 0.28 9.12
C ALA A 439 16.80 -1.06 9.91
N SER A 440 16.47 -2.14 9.21
CA SER A 440 16.46 -3.52 9.70
C SER A 440 17.82 -3.95 10.28
N ASP A 441 18.92 -3.41 9.76
CA ASP A 441 20.30 -3.63 10.22
C ASP A 441 20.70 -2.73 11.41
N ASN A 442 19.76 -2.04 12.06
CA ASN A 442 19.98 -1.07 13.14
C ASN A 442 20.70 0.24 12.76
N ARG A 443 20.99 0.48 11.47
CA ARG A 443 21.64 1.73 11.05
C ARG A 443 20.66 2.88 11.03
N VAL A 444 21.11 4.06 11.45
CA VAL A 444 20.28 5.27 11.44
C VAL A 444 20.09 5.78 10.01
N THR A 445 18.85 5.82 9.54
CA THR A 445 18.48 6.28 8.19
C THR A 445 17.88 7.68 8.18
N GLY A 446 17.28 8.08 9.31
CA GLY A 446 16.62 9.37 9.43
C GLY A 446 16.28 9.72 10.87
N ILE A 447 15.68 10.89 11.05
CA ILE A 447 15.17 11.35 12.33
C ILE A 447 13.81 12.04 12.14
N LEU A 448 12.82 11.62 12.91
CA LEU A 448 11.48 12.22 12.90
C LEU A 448 11.34 13.10 14.15
N ALA A 449 11.09 14.39 13.98
CA ALA A 449 10.80 15.30 15.10
C ALA A 449 9.30 15.62 15.19
N ILE A 450 8.82 16.06 16.35
CA ILE A 450 7.42 16.47 16.56
C ILE A 450 6.98 17.51 15.51
N LYS A 451 7.87 18.42 15.09
CA LYS A 451 7.56 19.40 14.02
C LYS A 451 7.22 18.74 12.69
N ASN A 452 7.88 17.61 12.36
CA ASN A 452 7.63 16.84 11.16
C ASN A 452 6.27 16.16 11.26
N LEU A 453 5.97 15.55 12.41
CA LEU A 453 4.69 14.94 12.71
C LEU A 453 3.55 15.96 12.58
N LEU A 454 3.66 17.11 13.25
CA LEU A 454 2.67 18.19 13.16
C LEU A 454 2.49 18.69 11.71
N SER A 455 3.57 18.83 10.96
CA SER A 455 3.49 19.23 9.54
C SER A 455 2.81 18.16 8.68
N ALA A 456 3.08 16.89 8.98
CA ALA A 456 2.45 15.75 8.31
C ALA A 456 0.95 15.68 8.63
N TYR A 457 0.54 15.83 9.89
CA TYR A 457 -0.87 15.90 10.28
C TYR A 457 -1.55 17.18 9.77
N LYS A 458 -0.85 18.32 9.64
CA LYS A 458 -1.43 19.50 8.98
C LYS A 458 -1.80 19.22 7.52
N LYS A 459 -0.90 18.55 6.79
CA LYS A 459 -1.13 18.09 5.41
C LYS A 459 -2.21 17.00 5.34
N LEU A 460 -2.14 16.01 6.24
CA LEU A 460 -3.21 15.12 6.69
C LEU A 460 -4.56 15.84 6.62
N PHE A 461 -4.79 16.63 7.66
CA PHE A 461 -6.06 17.20 8.02
C PHE A 461 -6.46 18.47 7.25
N GLY A 462 -5.68 18.89 6.23
CA GLY A 462 -5.96 20.10 5.44
C GLY A 462 -5.91 21.38 6.28
N LEU A 463 -5.15 21.36 7.39
CA LEU A 463 -5.02 22.48 8.32
C LEU A 463 -4.14 23.56 7.68
N GLY A 464 -4.77 24.64 7.22
CA GLY A 464 -4.09 25.78 6.59
C GLY A 464 -4.42 26.00 5.11
N GLU A 465 -5.27 25.18 4.50
CA GLU A 465 -5.78 25.45 3.15
C GLU A 465 -6.69 26.69 3.16
N ARG A 466 -6.42 27.66 2.27
CA ARG A 466 -7.25 28.88 2.16
C ARG A 466 -8.70 28.49 1.79
N GLY A 467 -9.66 29.03 2.53
CA GLY A 467 -11.08 28.74 2.34
C GLY A 467 -11.51 27.36 2.86
N SER A 468 -10.77 26.76 3.80
CA SER A 468 -11.13 25.51 4.48
C SER A 468 -11.58 25.79 5.91
N ALA A 469 -12.76 25.29 6.31
CA ALA A 469 -13.33 25.53 7.63
C ALA A 469 -13.94 24.27 8.23
N LEU A 470 -13.90 24.16 9.56
CA LEU A 470 -14.45 23.02 10.31
C LEU A 470 -15.85 23.37 10.82
N VAL A 471 -16.80 22.46 10.59
CA VAL A 471 -18.18 22.54 11.06
C VAL A 471 -18.44 21.31 11.91
N ALA A 472 -19.05 21.49 13.06
CA ALA A 472 -19.46 20.39 13.94
C ALA A 472 -20.98 20.27 13.92
N VAL A 473 -21.48 19.05 13.75
CA VAL A 473 -22.89 18.72 13.64
C VAL A 473 -23.22 17.65 14.67
N GLU A 474 -24.29 17.83 15.44
CA GLU A 474 -24.79 16.79 16.33
C GLU A 474 -25.38 15.65 15.51
N ASP A 475 -24.99 14.42 15.86
CA ASP A 475 -25.58 13.22 15.31
C ASP A 475 -26.98 13.02 15.89
N ASP A 476 -27.97 13.17 15.02
CA ASP A 476 -29.38 13.07 15.39
C ASP A 476 -29.85 11.63 15.65
N SER A 477 -28.93 10.64 15.63
CA SER A 477 -29.18 9.22 15.88
C SER A 477 -30.20 8.58 14.93
N LYS A 478 -30.58 9.28 13.85
CA LYS A 478 -31.45 8.73 12.80
C LYS A 478 -30.64 7.84 11.86
N PRO A 479 -31.28 6.94 11.09
CA PRO A 479 -30.58 6.08 10.14
C PRO A 479 -29.76 6.88 9.11
N LYS A 480 -28.55 6.38 8.84
CA LYS A 480 -27.63 6.90 7.79
C LYS A 480 -27.36 8.43 7.90
N PRO A 481 -26.93 8.94 9.06
CA PRO A 481 -26.76 10.38 9.27
C PRO A 481 -25.67 10.95 8.35
N LEU A 482 -24.60 10.20 8.09
CA LEU A 482 -23.53 10.59 7.16
C LEU A 482 -24.02 10.71 5.72
N THR A 483 -24.81 9.74 5.24
CA THR A 483 -25.39 9.78 3.89
C THR A 483 -26.32 10.98 3.71
N ARG A 484 -27.15 11.27 4.72
CA ARG A 484 -28.02 12.46 4.72
C ARG A 484 -27.20 13.74 4.66
N LEU A 485 -26.16 13.84 5.48
CA LEU A 485 -25.29 15.01 5.55
C LEU A 485 -24.55 15.24 4.21
N VAL A 486 -24.00 14.18 3.60
CA VAL A 486 -23.36 14.26 2.29
C VAL A 486 -24.33 14.74 1.21
N ARG A 487 -25.57 14.22 1.17
CA ARG A 487 -26.58 14.67 0.21
C ARG A 487 -26.93 16.15 0.34
N VAL A 488 -27.01 16.66 1.57
CA VAL A 488 -27.29 18.09 1.82
C VAL A 488 -26.18 18.96 1.24
N LEU A 489 -24.92 18.58 1.50
CA LEU A 489 -23.75 19.29 0.98
C LEU A 489 -23.71 19.24 -0.55
N GLU A 490 -23.97 18.08 -1.15
CA GLU A 490 -24.02 17.91 -2.62
C GLU A 490 -25.12 18.76 -3.26
N ASN A 491 -26.33 18.75 -2.70
CA ASN A 491 -27.47 19.52 -3.21
C ASN A 491 -27.24 21.03 -3.17
N HIS A 492 -26.38 21.52 -2.26
CA HIS A 492 -26.04 22.93 -2.11
C HIS A 492 -24.67 23.26 -2.72
N GLU A 493 -24.08 22.33 -3.49
CA GLU A 493 -22.76 22.47 -4.11
C GLU A 493 -21.61 22.80 -3.12
N ILE A 494 -21.79 22.45 -1.84
CA ILE A 494 -20.82 22.68 -0.77
C ILE A 494 -19.75 21.59 -0.85
N ARG A 495 -18.56 21.97 -1.31
CA ARG A 495 -17.41 21.07 -1.33
C ARG A 495 -16.94 20.79 0.09
N PHE A 496 -16.65 19.54 0.40
CA PHE A 496 -16.04 19.13 1.66
C PHE A 496 -14.87 18.20 1.42
N THR A 497 -13.92 18.17 2.36
CA THR A 497 -12.70 17.37 2.27
C THR A 497 -12.68 16.23 3.25
N ARG A 498 -13.33 16.38 4.40
CA ARG A 498 -13.29 15.40 5.49
C ARG A 498 -14.61 15.35 6.23
N LEU A 499 -14.95 14.16 6.68
CA LEU A 499 -16.10 13.88 7.52
C LEU A 499 -15.67 12.82 8.54
N ILE A 500 -15.75 13.16 9.82
CA ILE A 500 -15.31 12.31 10.94
C ILE A 500 -16.46 12.27 11.94
N ARG A 501 -16.89 11.07 12.33
CA ARG A 501 -17.90 10.88 13.38
C ARG A 501 -17.17 10.42 14.64
N THR A 502 -17.43 11.07 15.77
CA THR A 502 -16.88 10.65 17.06
C THR A 502 -17.66 9.48 17.64
N ASP A 503 -17.00 8.74 18.52
CA ASP A 503 -17.67 7.83 19.43
C ASP A 503 -18.49 8.61 20.48
N GLN A 504 -19.36 7.89 21.18
CA GLN A 504 -20.21 8.45 22.21
C GLN A 504 -19.38 8.73 23.46
N GLU A 505 -19.32 9.98 23.90
CA GLU A 505 -18.61 10.36 25.13
C GLU A 505 -19.31 9.74 26.36
N ALA A 506 -18.52 9.34 27.36
CA ALA A 506 -19.01 8.69 28.58
C ALA A 506 -19.94 9.58 29.43
N ASP A 507 -19.98 10.88 29.14
CA ASP A 507 -20.79 11.88 29.82
C ASP A 507 -22.21 12.06 29.22
N GLY A 508 -22.58 11.23 28.22
CA GLY A 508 -23.91 11.23 27.63
C GLY A 508 -24.14 12.28 26.55
N ARG A 509 -23.11 13.02 26.11
CA ARG A 509 -23.22 13.96 24.99
C ARG A 509 -23.56 13.23 23.67
N PRO A 510 -24.35 13.87 22.79
CA PRO A 510 -24.62 13.32 21.47
C PRO A 510 -23.31 13.19 20.68
N ARG A 511 -23.20 12.14 19.87
CA ARG A 511 -22.06 11.96 18.97
C ARG A 511 -21.94 13.18 18.07
N THR A 512 -20.72 13.60 17.76
CA THR A 512 -20.48 14.77 16.92
C THR A 512 -19.89 14.33 15.58
N ILE A 513 -20.41 14.90 14.50
CA ILE A 513 -19.88 14.76 13.15
C ILE A 513 -19.13 16.03 12.81
N TYR A 514 -17.81 15.91 12.68
CA TYR A 514 -16.93 16.96 12.22
C TYR A 514 -16.79 16.92 10.70
N LEU A 515 -17.12 18.03 10.07
CA LEU A 515 -17.08 18.23 8.64
C LEU A 515 -16.08 19.34 8.31
N ARG A 516 -15.12 19.09 7.42
CA ARG A 516 -14.27 20.14 6.87
C ARG A 516 -14.76 20.53 5.48
N VAL A 517 -15.23 21.76 5.33
CA VAL A 517 -15.79 22.32 4.08
C VAL A 517 -14.80 23.27 3.41
N HIS A 518 -14.80 23.29 2.08
CA HIS A 518 -14.10 24.27 1.26
C HIS A 518 -15.07 25.38 0.84
N THR A 519 -15.19 26.41 1.67
CA THR A 519 -15.97 27.59 1.34
C THR A 519 -15.51 28.79 2.17
N PHE A 520 -15.72 29.99 1.62
CA PHE A 520 -15.62 31.26 2.36
C PHE A 520 -16.97 31.68 2.96
N ASN A 521 -18.07 31.05 2.54
CA ASN A 521 -19.42 31.39 2.98
C ASN A 521 -19.94 30.36 3.98
N MET A 522 -19.53 30.49 5.25
CA MET A 522 -19.96 29.59 6.32
C MET A 522 -21.45 29.71 6.65
N THR A 523 -22.03 30.89 6.46
CA THR A 523 -23.44 31.15 6.72
C THR A 523 -24.34 30.29 5.84
N ALA A 524 -24.00 30.14 4.55
CA ALA A 524 -24.74 29.26 3.64
C ALA A 524 -24.68 27.79 4.05
N VAL A 525 -23.52 27.32 4.53
CA VAL A 525 -23.35 25.93 5.01
C VAL A 525 -24.20 25.69 6.26
N HIS A 526 -24.16 26.61 7.21
CA HIS A 526 -24.96 26.53 8.43
C HIS A 526 -26.46 26.53 8.13
N GLN A 527 -26.91 27.36 7.17
CA GLN A 527 -28.30 27.42 6.75
C GLN A 527 -28.74 26.10 6.09
N ALA A 528 -27.98 25.60 5.12
CA ALA A 528 -28.27 24.34 4.42
C ALA A 528 -28.41 23.16 5.38
N LEU A 529 -27.51 23.05 6.36
CA LEU A 529 -27.55 21.99 7.36
C LEU A 529 -28.77 22.12 8.28
N ARG A 530 -29.12 23.34 8.70
CA ARG A 530 -30.31 23.59 9.53
C ARG A 530 -31.62 23.29 8.79
N GLU A 531 -31.74 23.70 7.54
CA GLU A 531 -32.91 23.43 6.68
C GLU A 531 -33.13 21.92 6.49
N ALA A 532 -32.04 21.15 6.44
CA ALA A 532 -32.09 19.70 6.39
C ALA A 532 -32.33 19.01 7.75
N GLY A 533 -32.53 19.79 8.82
CA GLY A 533 -32.86 19.32 10.15
C GLY A 533 -31.66 18.87 11.00
N PHE A 534 -30.43 19.22 10.62
CA PHE A 534 -29.24 18.99 11.44
C PHE A 534 -29.05 20.11 12.48
N ARG A 535 -28.60 19.74 13.69
CA ARG A 535 -28.20 20.71 14.72
C ARG A 535 -26.70 20.94 14.64
N LEU A 536 -26.30 22.20 14.63
CA LEU A 536 -24.88 22.58 14.65
C LEU A 536 -24.38 22.56 16.09
N ALA A 537 -23.29 21.84 16.34
CA ALA A 537 -22.59 21.85 17.62
C ALA A 537 -21.73 23.12 17.71
N LEU A 538 -22.36 24.23 18.09
CA LEU A 538 -21.69 25.51 18.32
C LEU A 538 -21.22 25.57 19.77
N PRO A 539 -20.02 26.13 20.05
CA PRO A 539 -19.57 26.32 21.42
C PRO A 539 -20.57 27.23 22.16
N THR A 540 -21.14 26.73 23.25
CA THR A 540 -21.92 27.56 24.16
C THR A 540 -20.96 28.48 24.89
N HIS A 541 -21.14 29.80 24.72
CA HIS A 541 -20.45 30.76 25.59
C HIS A 541 -20.97 30.52 27.01
N LYS A 542 -20.16 29.89 27.87
CA LYS A 542 -20.26 30.15 29.30
C LYS A 542 -19.88 31.61 29.47
N ASN A 543 -20.84 32.47 29.79
CA ASN A 543 -20.51 33.80 30.28
C ASN A 543 -19.52 33.62 31.45
N PRO A 544 -18.44 34.41 31.54
CA PRO A 544 -17.66 34.44 32.75
C PRO A 544 -18.59 34.78 33.92
N PRO A 545 -18.39 34.18 35.12
CA PRO A 545 -19.22 34.48 36.27
C PRO A 545 -19.19 35.99 36.52
N ASP A 546 -20.36 36.58 36.68
CA ASP A 546 -20.52 37.99 37.03
C ASP A 546 -19.87 38.21 38.41
N PRO A 547 -18.84 39.06 38.54
CA PRO A 547 -18.17 39.30 39.81
C PRO A 547 -19.06 40.06 40.83
N THR A 548 -20.32 40.35 40.50
CA THR A 548 -21.24 41.13 41.36
C THR A 548 -22.39 40.34 41.99
N ASP A 549 -22.44 39.01 41.87
CA ASP A 549 -23.48 38.20 42.52
C ASP A 549 -23.02 37.68 43.90
N PRO A 550 -23.56 38.18 45.04
CA PRO A 550 -23.07 37.84 46.37
C PRO A 550 -23.72 36.56 46.96
N THR A 551 -24.37 35.69 46.18
CA THR A 551 -25.21 34.63 46.74
C THR A 551 -24.60 33.23 46.87
N ASP A 552 -23.31 33.02 46.63
CA ASP A 552 -22.72 31.67 46.78
C ASP A 552 -21.52 31.62 47.73
N ALA A 553 -21.79 31.89 49.00
CA ALA A 553 -20.93 31.53 50.12
C ALA A 553 -21.64 30.49 51.00
N SER A 554 -21.50 29.21 50.66
CA SER A 554 -21.73 28.10 51.60
C SER A 554 -20.40 27.48 52.00
N PRO A 555 -20.18 27.19 53.30
CA PRO A 555 -18.86 26.89 53.85
C PRO A 555 -18.41 25.45 53.59
N ALA A 556 -17.10 25.28 53.40
CA ALA A 556 -16.45 23.98 53.26
C ALA A 556 -16.65 23.09 54.50
N PRO A 557 -16.85 21.77 54.35
CA PRO A 557 -16.90 20.86 55.48
C PRO A 557 -15.48 20.59 55.98
N HIS A 558 -15.24 20.89 57.25
CA HIS A 558 -14.09 20.38 57.98
C HIS A 558 -14.22 18.86 58.13
N HIS A 559 -13.20 18.14 57.69
CA HIS A 559 -12.92 16.80 58.18
C HIS A 559 -11.60 16.79 58.94
N SER A 560 -11.74 16.63 60.26
CA SER A 560 -10.80 16.02 61.19
C SER A 560 -10.52 14.57 60.85
#